data_AF-C7DGA1-F1
#
_entry.id   AF-C7DGA1-F1
#
_cell.length_a   1.000
_cell.length_b   1.000
_cell.length_c   1.000
_cell.angle_alpha   90.00
_cell.angle_beta   90.00
_cell.angle_gamma   90.00
#
_symmetry.space_group_name_H-M   'P 1'
#
loop_
_entity.id
_entity.type
_entity.pdbx_description
1 polymer ?
#
loop_
_entity_poly.entity_id
_entity_poly.type
_entity_poly.pdbx_seq_one_letter_code
_entity_poly.pdbx_strand_id
1 'polypeptide(L)'
;MSKQRGFSPYDIEQFLKEAGAEKINENAVFEFEKELECMLDELVEQAKIYANYAGRKKLIRGSDIDLARHIKIKTYSISGRRRKFRHAKAKGKARSLAHARADAGSTADHGIA
;
A
#
# COMPACT_ATOMS: atom_id res chain seq x y z
N MET A 1 -6.14 -27.12 16.16
CA MET A 1 -7.16 -26.33 15.44
C MET A 1 -6.66 -26.13 14.03
N SER A 2 -7.15 -26.89 13.05
CA SER A 2 -6.83 -26.65 11.64
C SER A 2 -7.39 -25.29 11.24
N LYS A 3 -6.57 -24.42 10.63
CA LYS A 3 -7.06 -23.19 10.01
C LYS A 3 -8.11 -23.58 8.96
N GLN A 4 -9.31 -23.03 9.05
CA GLN A 4 -10.27 -23.12 7.94
C GLN A 4 -9.67 -22.35 6.76
N ARG A 5 -9.48 -23.03 5.64
CA ARG A 5 -8.99 -22.45 4.38
C ARG A 5 -10.15 -21.89 3.59
N GLY A 6 -9.96 -20.74 2.96
CA GLY A 6 -10.96 -20.14 2.08
C GLY A 6 -11.14 -20.92 0.76
N PHE A 7 -10.08 -21.60 0.31
CA PHE A 7 -10.04 -22.29 -0.98
C PHE A 7 -9.52 -23.72 -0.84
N SER A 8 -10.02 -24.61 -1.71
CA SER A 8 -9.50 -25.96 -1.85
C SER A 8 -8.15 -25.90 -2.59
N PRO A 9 -7.07 -26.51 -2.03
CA PRO A 9 -5.79 -26.59 -2.74
C PRO A 9 -5.90 -27.29 -4.09
N TYR A 10 -6.80 -28.28 -4.20
CA TYR A 10 -7.05 -29.02 -5.44
C TYR A 10 -7.65 -28.12 -6.53
N ASP A 11 -8.60 -27.25 -6.16
CA ASP A 11 -9.26 -26.35 -7.11
C ASP A 11 -8.27 -25.31 -7.63
N ILE A 12 -7.39 -24.81 -6.74
CA ILE A 12 -6.30 -23.92 -7.12
C ILE A 12 -5.32 -24.62 -8.06
N GLU A 13 -4.91 -25.85 -7.74
CA GLU A 13 -3.99 -26.61 -8.59
C GLU A 13 -4.60 -26.88 -9.98
N GLN A 14 -5.87 -27.26 -10.04
CA GLN A 14 -6.60 -27.46 -11.28
C GLN A 14 -6.68 -26.17 -12.09
N PHE A 15 -7.04 -25.05 -11.45
CA PHE A 15 -7.06 -23.74 -12.09
C PHE A 15 -5.71 -23.37 -12.71
N LEU A 16 -4.61 -23.60 -11.98
CA LEU A 16 -3.26 -23.32 -12.48
C LEU A 16 -2.88 -24.25 -13.66
N LYS A 17 -3.29 -25.52 -13.64
CA LYS A 17 -3.10 -26.45 -14.77
C LYS A 17 -3.87 -26.01 -16.01
N GLU A 18 -5.14 -25.61 -15.83
CA GLU A 18 -5.98 -25.09 -16.91
C GLU A 18 -5.43 -23.79 -17.50
N ALA A 19 -4.75 -22.97 -16.68
CA ALA A 19 -4.02 -21.79 -17.12
C ALA A 19 -2.69 -22.10 -17.86
N GLY A 20 -2.31 -23.38 -17.98
CA GLY A 20 -1.13 -23.84 -18.72
C GLY A 20 0.10 -24.13 -17.86
N ALA A 21 -0.02 -24.20 -16.53
CA ALA A 21 1.10 -24.59 -15.67
C ALA A 21 1.35 -26.11 -15.74
N GLU A 22 2.53 -26.52 -16.24
CA GLU A 22 2.90 -27.94 -16.37
C GLU A 22 3.36 -28.58 -15.05
N LYS A 23 4.05 -27.80 -14.20
CA LYS A 23 4.60 -28.25 -12.91
C LYS A 23 4.21 -27.27 -11.83
N ILE A 24 3.39 -27.72 -10.89
CA ILE A 24 2.93 -26.92 -9.76
C ILE A 24 3.55 -27.49 -8.50
N ASN A 25 4.27 -26.65 -7.78
CA ASN A 25 4.75 -26.98 -6.44
C ASN A 25 3.65 -26.66 -5.42
N GLU A 26 3.54 -27.44 -4.35
CA GLU A 26 2.63 -27.16 -3.25
C GLU A 26 2.79 -25.72 -2.73
N ASN A 27 4.03 -25.25 -2.58
CA ASN A 27 4.31 -23.87 -2.17
C ASN A 27 3.65 -22.82 -3.08
N ALA A 28 3.59 -23.07 -4.38
CA ALA A 28 2.95 -22.13 -5.32
C ALA A 28 1.43 -22.09 -5.09
N VAL A 29 0.81 -23.23 -4.81
CA VAL A 29 -0.62 -23.30 -4.44
C VAL A 29 -0.89 -22.51 -3.16
N PHE A 30 -0.03 -22.65 -2.15
CA PHE A 30 -0.15 -21.93 -0.88
C PHE A 30 0.05 -20.42 -1.02
N GLU A 31 1.05 -19.99 -1.81
CA GLU A 31 1.29 -18.58 -2.07
C GLU A 31 0.11 -17.95 -2.82
N PHE A 32 -0.40 -18.66 -3.83
CA PHE A 32 -1.55 -18.21 -4.59
C PHE A 32 -2.84 -18.14 -3.74
N GLU A 33 -3.10 -19.15 -2.90
CA GLU A 33 -4.21 -19.14 -1.94
C GLU A 33 -4.16 -17.87 -1.07
N LYS A 34 -2.98 -17.56 -0.53
CA LYS A 34 -2.77 -16.40 0.33
C LYS A 34 -2.95 -15.09 -0.42
N GLU A 35 -2.49 -15.00 -1.67
CA GLU A 35 -2.69 -13.83 -2.52
C GLU A 35 -4.18 -13.60 -2.81
N LEU A 36 -4.92 -14.67 -3.12
CA LEU A 36 -6.38 -14.60 -3.33
C LEU A 36 -7.11 -14.10 -2.09
N GLU A 37 -6.79 -14.65 -0.90
CA GLU A 37 -7.38 -14.19 0.36
C GLU A 37 -7.09 -12.71 0.61
N CYS A 38 -5.85 -12.27 0.42
CA CYS A 38 -5.47 -10.86 0.60
C CYS A 38 -6.22 -9.94 -0.39
N MET A 39 -6.30 -10.33 -1.66
CA MET A 39 -7.04 -9.57 -2.68
C MET A 39 -8.53 -9.49 -2.37
N LEU A 40 -9.12 -10.58 -1.88
CA LEU A 40 -10.53 -10.63 -1.51
C LEU A 40 -10.81 -9.72 -0.31
N ASP A 41 -9.98 -9.76 0.72
CA ASP A 41 -10.10 -8.90 1.89
C ASP A 41 -10.06 -7.42 1.50
N GLU A 42 -9.11 -7.03 0.64
CA GLU A 42 -9.01 -5.66 0.12
C GLU A 42 -10.26 -5.26 -0.68
N LEU A 43 -10.74 -6.14 -1.57
CA LEU A 43 -11.96 -5.89 -2.35
C LEU A 43 -13.18 -5.70 -1.44
N VAL A 44 -13.32 -6.54 -0.42
CA VAL A 44 -14.41 -6.44 0.57
C VAL A 44 -14.31 -5.16 1.38
N GLU A 45 -13.11 -4.74 1.79
CA GLU A 45 -12.89 -3.46 2.48
C GLU A 45 -13.30 -2.28 1.61
N GLN A 46 -12.95 -2.28 0.33
CA GLN A 46 -13.39 -1.23 -0.61
C GLN A 46 -14.90 -1.26 -0.83
N ALA A 47 -15.49 -2.44 -1.05
CA ALA A 47 -16.93 -2.59 -1.24
C ALA A 47 -17.73 -2.13 -0.01
N LYS A 48 -17.21 -2.33 1.21
CA LYS A 48 -17.81 -1.81 2.45
C LYS A 48 -17.93 -0.30 2.44
N ILE A 49 -16.99 0.44 1.85
CA ILE A 49 -17.06 1.92 1.75
C ILE A 49 -18.30 2.32 0.95
N TYR A 50 -18.53 1.69 -0.20
CA TYR A 50 -19.69 1.97 -1.05
C TYR A 50 -21.01 1.54 -0.40
N ALA A 51 -21.05 0.36 0.23
CA ALA A 51 -22.22 -0.10 0.97
C ALA A 51 -22.60 0.89 2.09
N ASN A 52 -21.60 1.35 2.86
CA ASN A 52 -21.78 2.34 3.91
C ASN A 52 -22.24 3.70 3.38
N TYR A 53 -21.70 4.15 2.25
CA TYR A 53 -22.11 5.39 1.58
C TYR A 53 -23.59 5.34 1.17
N ALA A 54 -24.07 4.17 0.77
CA ALA A 54 -25.48 3.93 0.45
C ALA A 54 -26.36 3.65 1.68
N GLY A 55 -25.86 3.84 2.91
CA GLY A 55 -26.59 3.63 4.16
C GLY A 55 -26.76 2.17 4.59
N ARG A 56 -26.14 1.21 3.89
CA ARG A 56 -26.19 -0.23 4.22
C ARG A 56 -25.01 -0.61 5.11
N LYS A 57 -25.27 -1.00 6.35
CA LYS A 57 -24.21 -1.35 7.33
C LYS A 57 -23.82 -2.83 7.38
N LYS A 58 -24.67 -3.73 6.88
CA LYS A 58 -24.52 -5.19 7.03
C LYS A 58 -24.64 -5.97 5.72
N LEU A 59 -24.91 -5.28 4.61
CA LEU A 59 -25.18 -5.92 3.32
C LEU A 59 -24.35 -5.24 2.23
N ILE A 60 -23.45 -6.01 1.64
CA ILE A 60 -22.71 -5.66 0.43
C ILE A 60 -23.50 -6.23 -0.75
N ARG A 61 -23.79 -5.40 -1.75
CA ARG A 61 -24.44 -5.84 -3.00
C ARG A 61 -23.40 -5.97 -4.12
N GLY A 62 -23.78 -6.69 -5.19
CA GLY A 62 -22.94 -6.78 -6.40
C GLY A 62 -22.51 -5.41 -6.93
N SER A 63 -23.41 -4.42 -6.90
CA SER A 63 -23.10 -3.03 -7.29
C SER A 63 -21.97 -2.38 -6.47
N ASP A 64 -21.85 -2.73 -5.19
CA ASP A 64 -20.80 -2.20 -4.31
C ASP A 64 -19.44 -2.83 -4.69
N ILE A 65 -19.45 -4.09 -5.12
CA ILE A 65 -18.28 -4.81 -5.62
C ILE A 65 -17.86 -4.25 -6.98
N ASP A 66 -18.80 -4.05 -7.90
CA ASP A 66 -18.51 -3.52 -9.24
C ASP A 66 -17.88 -2.12 -9.18
N LEU A 67 -18.34 -1.27 -8.25
CA LEU A 67 -17.71 0.02 -7.99
C LEU A 67 -16.30 -0.12 -7.39
N ALA A 68 -16.10 -1.10 -6.51
CA ALA A 68 -14.80 -1.38 -5.90
C ALA A 68 -13.77 -1.98 -6.88
N ARG A 69 -14.21 -2.71 -7.91
CA ARG A 69 -13.33 -3.35 -8.91
C ARG A 69 -12.46 -2.38 -9.70
N HIS A 70 -12.88 -1.12 -9.83
CA HIS A 70 -12.11 -0.09 -10.54
C HIS A 70 -11.03 0.56 -9.67
N ILE A 71 -11.01 0.30 -8.37
CA ILE A 71 -9.96 0.81 -7.48
C ILE A 71 -8.73 -0.08 -7.68
N LYS A 72 -7.61 0.55 -8.04
CA LYS A 72 -6.32 -0.14 -8.15
C LYS A 72 -5.97 -0.77 -6.80
N ILE A 73 -6.10 -2.09 -6.70
CA ILE A 73 -5.58 -2.90 -5.60
C ILE A 73 -4.09 -2.58 -5.51
N LYS A 74 -3.63 -2.09 -4.35
CA LYS A 74 -2.22 -1.77 -4.15
C LYS A 74 -1.50 -3.10 -3.97
N THR A 75 -0.92 -3.65 -5.04
CA THR A 75 -0.10 -4.85 -4.98
C THR A 75 0.93 -4.73 -3.83
N TYR A 76 0.70 -5.44 -2.74
CA TYR A 76 1.66 -5.53 -1.65
C TYR A 76 2.74 -6.53 -2.07
N SER A 77 3.97 -6.05 -2.26
CA SER A 77 5.13 -6.94 -2.43
C SER A 77 5.27 -7.80 -1.18
N ILE A 78 5.11 -9.13 -1.31
CA ILE A 78 5.23 -10.10 -0.22
C ILE A 78 6.69 -10.22 0.29
N SER A 79 7.66 -9.49 -0.28
CA SER A 79 8.95 -9.30 0.37
C SER A 79 8.80 -8.41 1.61
N GLY A 80 8.73 -9.01 2.80
CA GLY A 80 8.46 -8.39 4.10
C GLY A 80 9.42 -7.30 4.61
N ARG A 81 9.82 -6.32 3.79
CA ARG A 81 10.40 -5.06 4.25
C ARG A 81 9.35 -3.96 4.15
N ARG A 82 8.54 -3.82 5.20
CA ARG A 82 7.86 -2.55 5.49
C ARG A 82 8.94 -1.49 5.73
N ARG A 83 9.43 -0.82 4.67
CA ARG A 83 10.09 0.46 4.82
C ARG A 83 9.03 1.43 5.32
N LYS A 84 9.00 1.64 6.63
CA LYS A 84 8.27 2.76 7.23
C LYS A 84 8.85 4.02 6.59
N PHE A 85 8.18 4.55 5.56
CA PHE A 85 8.38 5.93 5.17
C PHE A 85 7.86 6.75 6.34
N ARG A 86 8.76 7.08 7.26
CA ARG A 86 8.52 8.14 8.22
C ARG A 86 8.32 9.39 7.36
N HIS A 87 7.08 9.79 7.14
CA HIS A 87 6.79 11.17 6.77
C HIS A 87 7.35 12.02 7.91
N ALA A 88 8.58 12.51 7.73
CA ALA A 88 9.11 13.56 8.54
C ALA A 88 8.17 14.74 8.33
N LYS A 89 7.30 15.00 9.32
CA LYS A 89 6.60 16.28 9.43
C LYS A 89 7.68 17.34 9.38
N ALA A 90 7.78 18.05 8.27
CA ALA A 90 8.47 19.33 8.21
C ALA A 90 7.73 20.26 9.18
N LYS A 91 8.17 20.26 10.45
CA LYS A 91 7.79 21.29 11.39
C LYS A 91 8.48 22.55 10.89
N GLY A 92 7.76 23.33 10.09
CA GLY A 92 8.09 24.72 9.83
C GLY A 92 8.29 25.41 11.17
N LYS A 93 9.55 25.65 11.52
CA LYS A 93 9.92 26.51 12.63
C LYS A 93 10.33 27.82 11.99
N ALA A 94 9.33 28.65 11.69
CA ALA A 94 9.54 30.06 11.48
C ALA A 94 10.18 30.61 12.76
N ARG A 95 11.48 30.94 12.69
CA ARG A 95 12.17 31.72 13.70
C ARG A 95 13.13 32.69 13.02
N SER A 96 12.60 33.89 12.85
CA SER A 96 13.21 35.19 13.11
C SER A 96 14.64 35.41 12.61
N LEU A 97 14.73 36.19 11.53
CA LEU A 97 15.83 37.12 11.27
C LEU A 97 16.04 38.00 12.51
N ALA A 98 17.12 37.78 13.27
CA ALA A 98 17.63 38.77 14.21
C ALA A 98 19.06 38.41 14.62
N HIS A 99 19.97 39.34 14.32
CA HIS A 99 21.28 39.54 14.93
C HIS A 99 22.40 38.51 14.71
N ALA A 100 23.24 38.81 13.72
CA ALA A 100 24.70 38.73 13.90
C ALA A 100 25.29 40.07 13.42
N ARG A 101 25.41 41.00 14.36
CA ARG A 101 26.30 42.17 14.28
C ARG A 101 27.68 41.69 14.74
N ALA A 102 28.72 42.32 14.17
CA ALA A 102 30.06 42.48 14.74
C ALA A 102 30.93 41.19 14.76
N ASP A 103 32.18 41.13 14.33
CA ASP A 103 33.20 42.14 14.03
C ASP A 103 34.37 41.49 13.27
N ALA A 104 35.30 42.35 12.81
CA ALA A 104 36.65 42.11 12.27
C ALA A 104 36.71 41.93 10.75
N GLY A 105 37.41 42.76 9.97
CA GLY A 105 38.29 43.90 10.21
C GLY A 105 38.83 44.30 8.83
N SER A 106 38.75 45.57 8.44
CA SER A 106 39.92 46.45 8.31
C SER A 106 41.08 45.86 7.48
N THR A 107 41.15 46.24 6.20
CA THR A 107 42.29 46.89 5.50
C THR A 107 41.85 47.15 4.07
N ALA A 108 41.55 48.40 3.70
CA ALA A 108 42.48 49.36 3.10
C ALA A 108 42.72 49.12 1.59
N ASP A 109 42.48 50.20 0.86
CA ASP A 109 43.15 50.64 -0.36
C ASP A 109 42.74 50.17 -1.77
N HIS A 110 42.15 51.17 -2.45
CA HIS A 110 42.57 51.74 -3.74
C HIS A 110 42.34 50.96 -5.03
N GLY A 111 41.63 51.61 -5.96
CA GLY A 111 41.82 51.38 -7.39
C GLY A 111 40.57 51.55 -8.24
N ILE A 112 40.28 52.80 -8.63
CA ILE A 112 39.43 53.16 -9.76
C ILE A 112 40.24 52.99 -11.05
N ALA A 113 39.51 52.63 -12.13
CA ALA A 113 39.86 52.61 -13.55
C ALA A 113 40.21 51.23 -14.15
#